data_AF-S6HEZ2-F1
#
_entry.id   AF-S6HEZ2-F1
#
_cell.length_a   1.000
_cell.length_b   1.000
_cell.length_c   1.000
_cell.angle_alpha   90.00
_cell.angle_beta   90.00
_cell.angle_gamma   90.00
#
_symmetry.space_group_name_H-M   'P 1'
#
loop_
_entity.id
_entity.type
_entity.pdbx_description
1 polymer ?
#
loop_
_entity_poly.entity_id
_entity_poly.type
_entity_poly.pdbx_seq_one_letter_code
_entity_poly.pdbx_strand_id
1 'polypeptide(L)'
;MLGVRLDEKLESRLNALADKMQRSKSFLAKEALTRYIEEEEAKLRENELTMARWEEYQETGENLSNDAMMDWLGSWGTDREKPCPVK
;
A
#
# COMPACT_ATOMS: atom_id res chain seq x y z
N MET A 1 -25.77 -1.23 -13.33
CA MET A 1 -24.64 -1.49 -14.27
C MET A 1 -23.87 -0.18 -14.37
N LEU A 2 -22.59 -0.16 -13.99
CA LEU A 2 -21.75 1.04 -14.09
C LEU A 2 -21.29 1.18 -15.55
N GLY A 3 -21.57 2.32 -16.19
CA GLY A 3 -21.09 2.66 -17.52
C GLY A 3 -19.96 3.69 -17.43
N VAL A 4 -18.78 3.34 -17.92
CA VAL A 4 -17.62 4.23 -17.94
C VAL A 4 -17.37 4.67 -19.37
N ARG A 5 -17.33 5.98 -19.62
CA ARG A 5 -16.89 6.52 -20.91
C ARG A 5 -15.37 6.43 -20.98
N LEU A 6 -14.89 5.75 -22.01
CA LEU A 6 -13.48 5.71 -22.36
C LEU A 6 -13.27 6.62 -23.57
N ASP A 7 -12.18 7.38 -23.58
CA ASP A 7 -11.74 8.04 -24.81
C ASP A 7 -11.27 6.99 -25.85
N GLU A 8 -11.23 7.38 -27.11
CA GLU A 8 -10.89 6.47 -28.22
C GLU A 8 -9.51 5.84 -28.06
N LYS A 9 -8.54 6.58 -27.53
CA LYS A 9 -7.17 6.09 -27.34
C LYS A 9 -7.13 5.02 -26.24
N LEU A 10 -7.83 5.25 -25.13
CA LEU A 10 -7.92 4.29 -24.04
C LEU A 10 -8.68 3.03 -24.44
N GLU A 11 -9.79 3.17 -25.18
CA GLU A 11 -10.54 2.02 -25.69
C GLU A 11 -9.70 1.19 -26.67
N SER A 12 -8.98 1.83 -27.59
CA SER A 12 -8.08 1.14 -28.53
C SER A 12 -7.00 0.34 -27.79
N ARG A 13 -6.38 0.93 -26.76
CA ARG A 13 -5.38 0.25 -25.92
C ARG A 13 -5.98 -0.93 -25.16
N LEU A 14 -7.20 -0.78 -24.62
CA LEU A 14 -7.90 -1.84 -23.91
C LEU A 14 -8.26 -3.00 -24.84
N ASN A 15 -8.74 -2.72 -26.06
CA ASN A 15 -9.01 -3.74 -27.08
C ASN A 15 -7.74 -4.53 -27.41
N ALA A 16 -6.65 -3.83 -27.74
CA ALA A 16 -5.39 -4.48 -28.09
C ALA A 16 -4.82 -5.33 -26.93
N LEU A 17 -5.01 -4.90 -25.68
CA LEU A 17 -4.59 -5.67 -24.51
C LEU A 17 -5.48 -6.90 -24.29
N ALA A 18 -6.79 -6.75 -24.44
CA ALA A 18 -7.77 -7.84 -24.37
C ALA A 18 -7.45 -8.95 -25.38
N ASP A 19 -7.15 -8.58 -26.63
CA ASP A 19 -6.80 -9.51 -27.70
C ASP A 19 -5.51 -10.28 -27.37
N LYS A 20 -4.46 -9.56 -26.92
CA LYS A 20 -3.18 -10.17 -26.55
C LYS A 20 -3.29 -11.12 -25.37
N MET A 21 -4.10 -10.78 -24.37
CA MET A 21 -4.29 -11.58 -23.16
C MET A 21 -5.36 -12.66 -23.31
N GLN A 22 -6.09 -12.69 -24.43
CA GLN A 22 -7.26 -13.54 -24.67
C GLN A 22 -8.31 -13.42 -23.56
N ARG A 23 -8.59 -12.20 -23.11
CA ARG A 23 -9.57 -11.89 -22.07
C ARG A 23 -10.57 -10.85 -22.58
N SER A 24 -11.79 -10.83 -22.04
CA SER A 24 -12.76 -9.80 -22.40
C SER A 24 -12.34 -8.42 -21.87
N LYS A 25 -12.75 -7.35 -22.57
CA LYS A 25 -12.59 -5.97 -22.07
C LYS A 25 -13.15 -5.80 -20.66
N SER A 26 -14.32 -6.38 -20.40
CA SER A 26 -15.00 -6.29 -19.11
C SER A 26 -14.20 -6.96 -17.98
N PHE A 27 -13.51 -8.07 -18.27
CA PHE A 27 -12.63 -8.73 -17.32
C PHE A 27 -11.45 -7.82 -16.95
N LEU A 28 -10.75 -7.27 -17.96
CA LEU A 28 -9.60 -6.39 -17.72
C LEU A 28 -10.01 -5.07 -17.04
N ALA A 29 -11.16 -4.51 -17.39
CA ALA A 29 -11.68 -3.31 -16.74
C ALA A 29 -12.03 -3.58 -15.27
N LYS A 30 -12.66 -4.73 -14.98
CA LYS A 30 -12.92 -5.15 -13.59
C LYS A 30 -11.62 -5.31 -12.82
N GLU A 31 -10.64 -6.00 -13.39
CA GLU A 31 -9.36 -6.23 -12.74
C GLU A 31 -8.61 -4.92 -12.46
N ALA A 32 -8.59 -3.99 -13.42
CA ALA A 32 -8.00 -2.67 -13.23
C ALA A 32 -8.70 -1.87 -12.11
N LEU A 33 -10.04 -1.90 -12.08
CA LEU A 33 -10.81 -1.25 -11.01
C LEU A 33 -10.54 -1.87 -9.65
N THR A 34 -10.49 -3.20 -9.55
CA THR A 34 -10.16 -3.90 -8.30
C THR A 34 -8.79 -3.47 -7.78
N ARG A 35 -7.76 -3.50 -8.62
CA ARG A 35 -6.41 -3.09 -8.23
C ARG A 35 -6.35 -1.63 -7.77
N TYR A 36 -7.03 -0.74 -8.49
CA TYR A 36 -7.09 0.67 -8.11
C TYR A 36 -7.77 0.88 -6.76
N ILE A 37 -8.91 0.22 -6.54
CA ILE A 37 -9.63 0.30 -5.26
C ILE A 37 -8.78 -0.24 -4.12
N GLU A 38 -8.14 -1.40 -4.29
CA GLU A 38 -7.27 -1.99 -3.27
C GLU A 38 -6.10 -1.05 -2.92
N GLU A 39 -5.49 -0.42 -3.92
CA GLU A 39 -4.41 0.56 -3.72
C GLU A 39 -4.90 1.80 -2.96
N GLU A 40 -6.04 2.37 -3.36
CA GLU A 40 -6.59 3.55 -2.69
C GLU A 40 -7.05 3.25 -1.26
N GLU A 41 -7.66 2.10 -1.02
CA GLU A 41 -8.01 1.65 0.33
C GLU A 41 -6.77 1.44 1.20
N ALA A 42 -5.69 0.89 0.65
CA ALA A 42 -4.43 0.73 1.38
C ALA A 42 -3.83 2.09 1.78
N LYS A 43 -3.80 3.06 0.86
CA LYS A 43 -3.33 4.44 1.13
C LYS A 43 -4.16 5.12 2.21
N LEU A 44 -5.48 5.01 2.12
CA LEU A 44 -6.37 5.61 3.12
C LEU A 44 -6.14 5.01 4.50
N ARG A 45 -6.04 3.68 4.59
CA ARG A 45 -5.75 2.97 5.85
C ARG A 45 -4.41 3.38 6.44
N GLU A 46 -3.38 3.55 5.61
CA GLU A 46 -2.06 4.01 6.03
C GLU A 46 -2.09 5.46 6.53
N ASN A 47 -2.84 6.34 5.86
CA ASN A 47 -3.01 7.73 6.29
C ASN A 47 -3.74 7.79 7.64
N GLU A 48 -4.84 7.07 7.81
CA GLU A 48 -5.58 6.98 9.07
C GLU A 48 -4.68 6.49 10.21
N LEU A 49 -3.92 5.42 9.96
CA LEU A 49 -3.00 4.86 10.95
C LEU A 49 -1.85 5.81 11.28
N THR A 50 -1.34 6.53 10.30
CA THR A 50 -0.28 7.55 10.49
C THR A 50 -0.79 8.70 11.34
N MET A 51 -1.99 9.20 11.06
CA MET A 51 -2.63 10.26 11.86
C MET A 51 -2.91 9.80 13.29
N ALA A 52 -3.44 8.59 13.48
CA ALA A 52 -3.69 8.04 14.81
C ALA A 52 -2.39 7.91 15.63
N ARG A 53 -1.30 7.43 15.01
CA ARG A 53 0.03 7.36 15.65
C ARG A 53 0.59 8.75 15.99
N TRP A 54 0.34 9.72 15.13
CA TRP A 54 0.76 11.10 15.36
C TRP A 54 0.01 11.71 16.54
N GLU A 55 -1.30 11.53 16.62
CA GLU A 55 -2.13 11.99 17.74
C GLU A 55 -1.70 11.32 19.05
N GLU A 56 -1.49 9.99 19.06
CA GLU A 56 -0.98 9.25 20.22
C GLU A 56 0.36 9.84 20.71
N TYR A 57 1.30 10.10 19.79
CA TYR A 57 2.59 10.71 20.14
C TYR A 57 2.42 12.13 20.69
N GLN A 58 1.50 12.94 20.15
CA GLN A 58 1.23 14.28 20.67
C GLN A 58 0.66 14.25 22.09
N GLU A 59 -0.11 13.23 22.44
CA GLU A 59 -0.72 13.06 23.76
C GLU A 59 0.25 12.46 24.79
N THR A 60 1.00 11.41 24.43
CA THR A 60 1.82 10.64 25.38
C THR A 60 3.30 11.03 25.34
N GLY A 61 3.79 11.53 24.20
CA GLY A 61 5.21 11.72 23.93
C GLY A 61 5.98 10.40 23.74
N GLU A 62 5.32 9.24 23.81
CA GLU A 62 5.94 7.93 23.71
C GLU A 62 6.51 7.72 22.31
N ASN A 63 7.80 7.43 22.23
CA ASN A 63 8.50 7.17 20.99
C ASN A 63 9.59 6.13 21.20
N LEU A 64 9.94 5.44 20.11
CA LEU A 64 11.14 4.62 20.06
C LEU A 64 12.34 5.52 19.79
N SER A 65 13.29 5.55 20.73
CA SER A 65 14.56 6.24 20.52
C SER A 65 15.34 5.61 19.36
N ASN A 66 15.93 6.46 18.54
CA ASN A 66 16.83 6.04 17.46
C ASN A 66 17.97 5.16 17.98
N ASP A 67 18.53 5.46 19.16
CA ASP A 67 19.64 4.69 19.72
C ASP A 67 19.22 3.25 20.08
N ALA A 68 18.01 3.08 20.63
CA ALA A 68 17.47 1.75 20.92
C ALA A 68 17.21 0.94 19.64
N MET A 69 16.70 1.59 18.59
CA MET A 69 16.53 0.98 17.26
C MET A 69 17.87 0.58 16.64
N MET A 70 18.87 1.46 16.67
CA MET A 70 20.19 1.19 16.10
C MET A 70 20.94 0.10 16.85
N ASP A 71 20.82 0.05 18.18
CA ASP A 71 21.39 -1.02 19.00
C ASP A 71 20.77 -2.39 18.70
N TRP A 72 19.46 -2.42 18.44
CA TRP A 72 18.77 -3.63 18.00
C TRP A 72 19.17 -4.05 16.58
N LEU A 73 19.11 -3.13 15.61
CA LEU A 73 19.49 -3.41 14.21
C LEU A 73 20.95 -3.85 14.10
N GLY A 74 21.85 -3.27 14.88
CA GLY A 74 23.27 -3.64 14.91
C GLY A 74 23.54 -5.03 15.49
N SER A 75 22.57 -5.64 16.19
CA SER A 75 22.69 -7.00 16.73
C SER A 75 22.27 -8.09 15.74
N TRP A 76 21.58 -7.75 14.65
CA TRP A 76 21.09 -8.70 13.65
C TRP A 76 22.23 -9.49 12.98
N GLY A 77 22.02 -10.78 12.78
CA GLY A 77 22.99 -11.69 12.19
C GLY A 77 24.15 -12.06 13.12
N THR A 78 24.04 -11.76 14.41
CA THR A 78 25.03 -12.13 15.44
C THR A 78 24.46 -13.17 16.40
N ASP A 79 25.34 -13.90 17.10
CA ASP A 79 24.93 -14.82 18.17
C ASP A 79 24.27 -14.12 19.39
N ARG A 80 24.20 -12.77 19.37
CA ARG A 80 23.66 -11.92 20.44
C ARG A 80 22.59 -10.96 19.91
N GLU A 81 21.75 -11.42 19.00
CA GLU A 81 20.56 -10.69 18.57
C GLU A 81 19.73 -10.23 19.77
N LYS A 82 19.44 -8.93 19.80
CA LYS A 82 18.66 -8.26 20.85
C LYS A 82 17.15 -8.35 20.53
N PRO A 83 16.27 -8.29 21.54
CA PRO A 83 14.83 -8.19 21.30
C PRO A 83 14.49 -6.85 20.62
N CYS A 84 13.42 -6.88 19.80
CA CYS A 84 12.89 -5.67 19.17
C CYS A 84 12.51 -4.65 20.26
N PRO A 85 12.97 -3.39 20.17
CA PRO A 85 12.59 -2.37 21.12
C PRO A 85 11.11 -2.05 20.96
N VAL A 86 10.42 -1.85 22.08
CA VAL A 86 9.00 -1.47 22.14
C VAL A 86 8.89 -0.03 22.59
N LYS A 87 7.95 0.73 21.98
CA LYS A 87 7.55 2.05 22.49
C LYS A 87 6.83 1.89 23.81
#